data_AF-A0A3B0RJ99-F1
#
_entry.id   AF-A0A3B0RJ99-F1
#
_cell.length_a   1.000
_cell.length_b   1.000
_cell.length_c   1.000
_cell.angle_alpha   90.00
_cell.angle_beta   90.00
_cell.angle_gamma   90.00
#
_symmetry.space_group_name_H-M   'P 1'
#
loop_
_entity.id
_entity.type
_entity.pdbx_description
1 polymer ?
#
loop_
_entity_poly.entity_id
_entity_poly.type
_entity_poly.pdbx_seq_one_letter_code
_entity_poly.pdbx_strand_id
1 'polypeptide(L)'
;ENPTSMGRAIPYAEIMVVGTDGEIAEPGEEGELVHAGPLVAQGYWQDEKRTRERFKPAPSSSEYGGIAVWSGDTVRREADELLYFVGRDDAMIKSSGNRISPTEIEEVAVESGLTVEAVAIGMADERLGHAIYLYARGDAKSELKQQLAKYLKQNLPNFMHPHNIVVIEKFPKNPNGKIDRNALVRAAIT
;
A
#
# COMPACT_ATOMS: atom_id res chain seq x y z
N GLU A 1 7.07 -17.96 -14.07
CA GLU A 1 6.44 -16.63 -14.20
C GLU A 1 6.14 -16.14 -12.79
N ASN A 2 6.54 -14.91 -12.43
CA ASN A 2 6.31 -14.34 -11.11
C ASN A 2 5.23 -13.24 -11.24
N PRO A 3 3.94 -13.61 -11.30
CA PRO A 3 2.86 -12.71 -11.75
C PRO A 3 2.59 -11.54 -10.80
N THR A 4 3.03 -11.64 -9.54
CA THR A 4 2.89 -10.58 -8.54
C THR A 4 4.11 -9.66 -8.46
N SER A 5 5.18 -9.97 -9.20
CA SER A 5 6.39 -9.15 -9.22
C SER A 5 6.16 -7.87 -10.02
N MET A 6 6.73 -6.77 -9.55
CA MET A 6 6.84 -5.52 -10.30
C MET A 6 7.99 -5.52 -11.32
N GLY A 7 8.74 -6.62 -11.41
CA GLY A 7 9.90 -6.75 -12.28
C GLY A 7 11.21 -6.31 -11.62
N ARG A 8 12.18 -5.90 -12.45
CA ARG A 8 13.50 -5.39 -12.06
C ARG A 8 13.64 -3.93 -12.50
N ALA A 9 14.71 -3.28 -12.08
CA ALA A 9 15.08 -1.97 -12.59
C ALA A 9 15.19 -1.97 -14.14
N ILE A 10 14.66 -0.92 -14.76
CA ILE A 10 14.90 -0.65 -16.18
C ILE A 10 16.34 -0.17 -16.39
N PRO A 11 16.89 -0.26 -17.61
CA PRO A 11 18.24 0.25 -17.88
C PRO A 11 18.41 1.69 -17.42
N TYR A 12 19.56 1.99 -16.80
CA TYR A 12 19.94 3.31 -16.28
C TYR A 12 19.10 3.83 -15.10
N ALA A 13 18.14 3.05 -14.59
CA ALA A 13 17.52 3.31 -13.30
C ALA A 13 18.34 2.59 -12.22
N GLU A 14 18.81 3.33 -11.21
CA GLU A 14 19.30 2.71 -9.98
C GLU A 14 18.12 2.59 -9.02
N ILE A 15 17.77 1.35 -8.66
CA ILE A 15 16.73 1.04 -7.69
C ILE A 15 17.35 0.29 -6.52
N MET A 16 17.11 0.80 -5.33
CA MET A 16 17.56 0.21 -4.07
C MET A 16 16.35 -0.08 -3.18
N VAL A 17 16.47 -1.10 -2.34
CA VAL A 17 15.56 -1.37 -1.23
C VAL A 17 16.32 -1.06 0.04
N VAL A 18 15.86 -0.05 0.79
CA VAL A 18 16.61 0.50 1.93
C VAL A 18 15.85 0.18 3.22
N GLY A 19 16.53 -0.51 4.15
CA GLY A 19 16.01 -0.86 5.46
C GLY A 19 15.78 0.37 6.35
N THR A 20 15.14 0.14 7.50
CA THR A 20 14.86 1.22 8.47
C THR A 20 16.12 1.76 9.17
N ASP A 21 17.22 1.01 9.11
CA ASP A 21 18.56 1.39 9.55
C ASP A 21 19.32 2.26 8.52
N GLY A 22 18.77 2.42 7.31
CA GLY A 22 19.37 3.20 6.22
C GLY A 22 20.34 2.41 5.34
N GLU A 23 20.52 1.12 5.59
CA GLU A 23 21.36 0.23 4.80
C GLU A 23 20.53 -0.48 3.71
N ILE A 24 21.22 -1.12 2.77
CA ILE A 24 20.55 -1.92 1.74
C ILE A 24 19.95 -3.18 2.39
N ALA A 25 18.66 -3.40 2.17
CA ALA A 25 17.96 -4.60 2.63
C ALA A 25 18.50 -5.85 1.93
N GLU A 26 18.69 -6.92 2.72
CA GLU A 26 19.09 -8.22 2.20
C GLU A 26 17.96 -8.86 1.37
N PRO A 27 18.26 -9.86 0.52
CA PRO A 27 17.23 -10.60 -0.19
C PRO A 27 16.16 -11.16 0.74
N GLY A 28 14.89 -10.82 0.44
CA GLY A 28 13.73 -11.23 1.22
C GLY A 28 13.39 -10.29 2.38
N GLU A 29 14.17 -9.25 2.64
CA GLU A 29 13.84 -8.22 3.65
C GLU A 29 13.04 -7.06 3.03
N GLU A 30 12.17 -6.48 3.85
CA GLU A 30 11.38 -5.32 3.47
C GLU A 30 12.15 -4.02 3.68
N GLY A 31 12.00 -3.08 2.76
CA GLY A 31 12.56 -1.74 2.86
C GLY A 31 11.84 -0.74 1.97
N GLU A 32 12.20 0.53 2.08
CA GLU A 32 11.67 1.56 1.20
C GLU A 32 12.32 1.47 -0.19
N LEU A 33 11.49 1.55 -1.24
CA LEU A 33 11.94 1.63 -2.62
C LEU A 33 12.53 3.02 -2.89
N VAL A 34 13.83 3.07 -3.18
CA VAL A 34 14.58 4.30 -3.44
C VAL A 34 15.10 4.32 -4.88
N HIS A 35 14.83 5.42 -5.59
CA HIS A 35 15.28 5.63 -6.96
C HIS A 35 16.41 6.66 -7.00
N ALA A 36 17.53 6.30 -7.62
CA ALA A 36 18.68 7.17 -7.80
C ALA A 36 19.10 7.24 -9.28
N GLY A 37 20.04 8.14 -9.57
CA GLY A 37 20.63 8.28 -10.89
C GLY A 37 19.85 9.19 -11.85
N PRO A 38 20.12 9.09 -13.17
CA PRO A 38 19.78 10.12 -14.15
C PRO A 38 18.29 10.26 -14.44
N LEU A 39 17.47 9.31 -13.99
CA LEU A 39 16.01 9.32 -14.18
C LEU A 39 15.25 10.01 -13.05
N VAL A 40 15.95 10.48 -12.01
CA VAL A 40 15.36 11.24 -10.91
C VAL A 40 14.91 12.62 -11.38
N ALA A 41 13.66 12.97 -11.09
CA ALA A 41 13.10 14.29 -11.38
C ALA A 41 13.76 15.39 -10.51
N GLN A 42 13.57 16.65 -10.89
CA GLN A 42 14.11 17.79 -10.14
C GLN A 42 13.29 18.13 -8.86
N GLY A 43 12.11 17.52 -8.72
CA GLY A 43 11.17 17.80 -7.64
C GLY A 43 9.73 17.91 -8.13
N TYR A 44 8.85 18.37 -7.23
CA TYR A 44 7.48 18.73 -7.57
C TYR A 44 7.41 20.21 -7.96
N TRP A 45 6.71 20.50 -9.06
CA TRP A 45 6.53 21.87 -9.54
C TRP A 45 5.85 22.75 -8.47
N GLN A 46 6.54 23.82 -8.05
CA GLN A 46 6.07 24.80 -7.05
C GLN A 46 5.66 24.20 -5.70
N ASP A 47 6.22 23.04 -5.32
CA ASP A 47 5.95 22.39 -4.04
C ASP A 47 7.26 21.96 -3.35
N GLU A 48 7.95 22.94 -2.78
CA GLU A 48 9.23 22.73 -2.07
C GLU A 48 9.08 21.85 -0.83
N LYS A 49 7.89 21.81 -0.22
CA LYS A 49 7.64 21.00 0.97
C LYS A 49 7.67 19.53 0.59
N ARG A 50 6.83 19.10 -0.36
CA ARG A 50 6.82 17.70 -0.82
C ARG A 50 8.12 17.31 -1.50
N THR A 51 8.78 18.27 -2.17
CA THR A 51 10.09 18.02 -2.78
C THR A 51 11.10 17.63 -1.71
N ARG A 52 11.24 18.39 -0.62
CA ARG A 52 12.17 18.03 0.47
C ARG A 52 11.79 16.74 1.20
N GLU A 53 10.50 16.43 1.30
CA GLU A 53 10.04 15.19 1.94
C GLU A 53 10.45 13.93 1.15
N ARG A 54 10.40 13.98 -0.19
CA ARG A 54 10.63 12.82 -1.07
C ARG A 54 11.99 12.79 -1.75
N PHE A 55 12.56 13.95 -2.05
CA PHE A 55 13.85 14.11 -2.72
C PHE A 55 14.92 14.39 -1.67
N LYS A 56 15.57 13.34 -1.21
CA LYS A 56 16.56 13.35 -0.12
C LYS A 56 17.90 12.83 -0.64
N PRO A 57 19.01 12.97 0.09
CA PRO A 57 20.27 12.36 -0.32
C PRO A 57 20.11 10.87 -0.65
N ALA A 58 20.82 10.42 -1.68
CA ALA A 58 20.91 9.00 -2.01
C ALA A 58 21.65 8.24 -0.88
N PRO A 59 21.31 6.96 -0.65
CA PRO A 59 22.10 6.09 0.22
C PRO A 59 23.59 6.09 -0.16
N SER A 60 24.46 5.89 0.82
CA SER A 60 25.92 5.83 0.61
C SER A 60 26.36 4.73 -0.37
N SER A 61 25.55 3.68 -0.48
CA SER A 61 25.71 2.55 -1.40
C SER A 61 25.33 2.85 -2.85
N SER A 62 24.72 4.01 -3.13
CA SER A 62 24.34 4.41 -4.49
C SER A 62 25.58 4.68 -5.35
N GLU A 63 25.60 4.11 -6.55
CA GLU A 63 26.66 4.34 -7.54
C GLU A 63 26.60 5.76 -8.12
N TYR A 64 25.40 6.33 -8.26
CA TYR A 64 25.21 7.68 -8.78
C TYR A 64 25.30 8.77 -7.70
N GLY A 65 24.97 8.44 -6.46
CA GLY A 65 24.90 9.38 -5.35
C GLY A 65 23.88 10.51 -5.58
N GLY A 66 24.16 11.68 -4.99
CA GLY A 66 23.35 12.89 -5.21
C GLY A 66 21.99 12.85 -4.52
N ILE A 67 20.94 13.26 -5.24
CA ILE A 67 19.56 13.26 -4.75
C ILE A 67 18.83 12.04 -5.30
N ALA A 68 18.19 11.30 -4.41
CA ALA A 68 17.32 10.18 -4.71
C ALA A 68 15.86 10.49 -4.35
N VAL A 69 14.94 9.77 -5.00
CA VAL A 69 13.52 9.78 -4.66
C VAL A 69 13.22 8.61 -3.74
N TRP A 70 12.80 8.94 -2.52
CA TRP A 70 12.30 8.02 -1.51
C TRP A 70 10.77 7.90 -1.69
N SER A 71 10.35 6.81 -2.33
CA SER A 71 8.99 6.66 -2.90
C SER A 71 7.87 6.59 -1.86
N GLY A 72 8.20 6.18 -0.63
CA GLY A 72 7.26 5.77 0.41
C GLY A 72 6.61 4.41 0.18
N ASP A 73 7.02 3.69 -0.86
CA ASP A 73 6.60 2.31 -1.11
C ASP A 73 7.50 1.36 -0.33
N THR A 74 6.92 0.51 0.50
CA THR A 74 7.60 -0.63 1.10
C THR A 74 7.59 -1.76 0.09
N VAL A 75 8.77 -2.29 -0.19
CA VAL A 75 8.99 -3.36 -1.15
C VAL A 75 9.95 -4.38 -0.56
N ARG A 76 9.98 -5.55 -1.20
CA ARG A 76 10.90 -6.63 -0.89
C ARG A 76 11.60 -7.04 -2.16
N ARG A 77 12.93 -7.17 -2.12
CA ARG A 77 13.73 -7.65 -3.25
C ARG A 77 14.15 -9.08 -2.99
N GLU A 78 13.90 -9.97 -3.94
CA GLU A 78 14.35 -11.37 -3.86
C GLU A 78 15.77 -11.54 -4.42
N ALA A 79 16.37 -12.71 -4.17
CA ALA A 79 17.72 -13.04 -4.62
C ALA A 79 17.87 -13.08 -6.16
N ASP A 80 16.76 -13.15 -6.90
CA ASP A 80 16.72 -13.03 -8.36
C ASP A 80 16.52 -11.58 -8.84
N GLU A 81 16.72 -10.60 -7.96
CA GLU A 81 16.55 -9.16 -8.18
C GLU A 81 15.11 -8.71 -8.50
N LEU A 82 14.12 -9.60 -8.40
CA LEU A 82 12.73 -9.23 -8.59
C LEU A 82 12.20 -8.48 -7.37
N LEU A 83 11.42 -7.43 -7.65
CA LEU A 83 10.79 -6.59 -6.65
C LEU A 83 9.33 -7.00 -6.46
N TYR A 84 8.90 -7.01 -5.21
CA TYR A 84 7.54 -7.30 -4.79
C TYR A 84 7.04 -6.13 -3.94
N PHE A 85 5.86 -5.61 -4.29
CA PHE A 85 5.23 -4.54 -3.53
C PHE A 85 4.64 -5.10 -2.24
N VAL A 86 4.92 -4.45 -1.12
CA VAL A 86 4.37 -4.82 0.20
C VAL A 86 3.30 -3.81 0.61
N GLY A 87 3.57 -2.53 0.43
CA GLY A 87 2.64 -1.50 0.85
C GLY A 87 3.16 -0.10 0.67
N ARG A 88 2.41 0.86 1.22
CA ARG A 88 2.77 2.27 1.26
C ARG A 88 2.70 2.78 2.67
N ASP A 89 3.77 3.42 3.12
CA ASP A 89 3.86 3.95 4.47
C ASP A 89 2.79 5.01 4.78
N ASP A 90 2.41 5.80 3.78
CA ASP A 90 1.33 6.78 3.89
C ASP A 90 -0.08 6.19 3.76
N ALA A 91 -0.20 4.93 3.32
CA ALA A 91 -1.47 4.21 3.21
C ALA A 91 -1.76 3.31 4.42
N MET A 92 -0.80 3.14 5.35
CA MET A 92 -0.95 2.28 6.53
C MET A 92 -2.11 2.74 7.44
N ILE A 93 -2.93 1.78 7.88
CA ILE A 93 -4.01 2.04 8.83
C ILE A 93 -3.42 2.01 10.24
N LYS A 94 -3.46 3.15 10.93
CA LYS A 94 -2.99 3.31 12.31
C LYS A 94 -4.16 3.12 13.27
N SER A 95 -4.43 1.87 13.65
CA SER A 95 -5.59 1.48 14.49
C SER A 95 -5.13 0.87 15.82
N SER A 96 -5.58 1.43 16.93
CA SER A 96 -5.28 0.95 18.30
C SER A 96 -3.78 0.76 18.56
N GLY A 97 -2.94 1.65 18.03
CA GLY A 97 -1.47 1.57 18.16
C GLY A 97 -0.79 0.61 17.17
N ASN A 98 -1.54 -0.13 16.34
CA ASN A 98 -1.00 -1.02 15.32
C ASN A 98 -0.83 -0.28 13.99
N ARG A 99 0.21 -0.64 13.24
CA ARG A 99 0.38 -0.28 11.82
C ARG A 99 -0.09 -1.45 10.98
N ILE A 100 -1.22 -1.30 10.32
CA ILE A 100 -1.88 -2.38 9.58
C ILE A 100 -1.80 -2.09 8.09
N SER A 101 -1.31 -3.06 7.32
CA SER A 101 -1.33 -2.98 5.86
C SER A 101 -2.76 -3.16 5.36
N PRO A 102 -3.34 -2.20 4.60
CA PRO A 102 -4.62 -2.40 3.96
C PRO A 102 -4.62 -3.62 3.04
N THR A 103 -3.51 -3.85 2.33
CA THR A 103 -3.37 -4.90 1.31
C THR A 103 -3.53 -6.29 1.92
N GLU A 104 -3.02 -6.53 3.12
CA GLU A 104 -3.19 -7.82 3.81
C GLU A 104 -4.67 -8.14 4.07
N ILE A 105 -5.46 -7.15 4.47
CA ILE A 105 -6.91 -7.33 4.66
C ILE A 105 -7.61 -7.55 3.31
N GLU A 106 -7.20 -6.81 2.28
CA GLU A 106 -7.73 -6.90 0.92
C GLU A 106 -7.48 -8.29 0.30
N GLU A 107 -6.27 -8.82 0.45
CA GLU A 107 -5.87 -10.13 -0.06
C GLU A 107 -6.65 -11.25 0.62
N VAL A 108 -6.69 -11.28 1.96
CA VAL A 108 -7.46 -12.31 2.68
C VAL A 108 -8.96 -12.24 2.36
N ALA A 109 -9.50 -11.03 2.10
CA ALA A 109 -10.88 -10.88 1.65
C ALA A 109 -11.10 -11.51 0.26
N VAL A 110 -10.17 -11.32 -0.69
CA VAL A 110 -10.25 -11.92 -2.04
C VAL A 110 -10.02 -13.43 -2.00
N GLU A 111 -9.09 -13.92 -1.18
CA GLU A 111 -8.80 -15.35 -0.98
C GLU A 111 -10.01 -16.14 -0.48
N SER A 112 -10.95 -15.48 0.19
CA SER A 112 -12.22 -16.11 0.59
C SER A 112 -13.05 -16.66 -0.58
N GLY A 113 -12.80 -16.17 -1.81
CA GLY A 113 -13.60 -16.47 -2.99
C GLY A 113 -14.99 -15.82 -2.99
N LEU A 114 -15.35 -15.06 -1.94
CA LEU A 114 -16.65 -14.42 -1.79
C LEU A 114 -16.74 -13.08 -2.54
N THR A 115 -15.59 -12.42 -2.76
CA THR A 115 -15.49 -11.17 -3.53
C THR A 115 -14.27 -11.21 -4.44
N VAL A 116 -14.36 -10.50 -5.57
CA VAL A 116 -13.27 -10.41 -6.56
C VAL A 116 -12.43 -9.16 -6.39
N GLU A 117 -12.92 -8.16 -5.67
CA GLU A 117 -12.24 -6.89 -5.44
C GLU A 117 -12.60 -6.39 -4.04
N ALA A 118 -11.59 -6.03 -3.25
CA ALA A 118 -11.75 -5.46 -1.93
C ALA A 118 -10.81 -4.26 -1.73
N VAL A 119 -11.22 -3.30 -0.91
CA VAL A 119 -10.42 -2.12 -0.57
C VAL A 119 -10.56 -1.83 0.93
N ALA A 120 -9.45 -1.84 1.65
CA ALA A 120 -9.39 -1.48 3.06
C ALA A 120 -8.96 -0.01 3.21
N ILE A 121 -9.67 0.72 4.07
CA ILE A 121 -9.41 2.13 4.34
C ILE A 121 -9.46 2.38 5.85
N GLY A 122 -8.46 3.10 6.37
CA GLY A 122 -8.50 3.66 7.72
C GLY A 122 -9.27 4.96 7.75
N MET A 123 -10.38 5.00 8.48
CA MET A 123 -11.21 6.19 8.68
C MET A 123 -10.90 6.78 10.05
N ALA A 124 -10.76 8.10 10.16
CA ALA A 124 -10.47 8.74 11.45
C ALA A 124 -11.49 8.34 12.53
N ASP A 125 -10.99 7.95 13.70
CA ASP A 125 -11.78 7.52 14.85
C ASP A 125 -11.11 8.04 16.13
N GLU A 126 -11.87 8.71 17.01
CA GLU A 126 -11.32 9.37 18.20
C GLU A 126 -10.65 8.40 19.18
N ARG A 127 -11.09 7.15 19.23
CA ARG A 127 -10.59 6.16 20.19
C ARG A 127 -9.51 5.28 19.59
N LEU A 128 -9.67 4.91 18.32
CA LEU A 128 -8.81 3.95 17.64
C LEU A 128 -7.68 4.63 16.87
N GLY A 129 -7.72 5.95 16.67
CA GLY A 129 -6.91 6.63 15.66
C GLY A 129 -7.56 6.45 14.30
N HIS A 130 -7.59 5.22 13.78
CA HIS A 130 -8.37 4.83 12.61
C HIS A 130 -9.29 3.63 12.92
N ALA A 131 -10.55 3.70 12.49
CA ALA A 131 -11.42 2.54 12.32
C ALA A 131 -11.22 1.93 10.93
N ILE A 132 -11.15 0.60 10.86
CA ILE A 132 -10.93 -0.13 9.59
C ILE A 132 -12.26 -0.30 8.85
N TYR A 133 -12.34 0.21 7.63
CA TYR A 133 -13.47 0.00 6.71
C TYR A 133 -13.02 -0.88 5.56
N LEU A 134 -13.73 -1.99 5.33
CA LEU A 134 -13.53 -2.86 4.18
C LEU A 134 -14.69 -2.66 3.19
N TYR A 135 -14.37 -2.18 2.00
CA TYR A 135 -15.29 -2.16 0.88
C TYR A 135 -15.08 -3.44 0.07
N ALA A 136 -16.14 -4.19 -0.18
CA ALA A 136 -16.09 -5.41 -0.97
C ALA A 136 -17.05 -5.32 -2.15
N ARG A 137 -16.61 -5.81 -3.31
CA ARG A 137 -17.47 -5.83 -4.49
C ARG A 137 -18.48 -6.97 -4.40
N GLY A 138 -19.75 -6.66 -4.60
CA GLY A 138 -20.81 -7.68 -4.65
C GLY A 138 -22.21 -7.09 -4.60
N ASP A 139 -23.20 -7.96 -4.46
CA ASP A 139 -24.60 -7.58 -4.29
C ASP A 139 -24.87 -7.21 -2.82
N ALA A 140 -25.27 -5.95 -2.57
CA ALA A 140 -25.57 -5.44 -1.24
C ALA A 140 -26.75 -6.15 -0.54
N LYS A 141 -27.61 -6.85 -1.29
CA LYS A 141 -28.73 -7.63 -0.74
C LYS A 141 -28.34 -9.06 -0.35
N SER A 142 -27.12 -9.49 -0.67
CA SER A 142 -26.62 -10.82 -0.33
C SER A 142 -26.09 -10.91 1.10
N GLU A 143 -25.83 -12.13 1.57
CA GLU A 143 -25.17 -12.39 2.86
C GLU A 143 -23.65 -12.10 2.86
N LEU A 144 -23.11 -11.55 1.76
CA LEU A 144 -21.68 -11.34 1.55
C LEU A 144 -20.99 -10.64 2.72
N LYS A 145 -21.61 -9.60 3.28
CA LYS A 145 -21.08 -8.87 4.43
C LYS A 145 -20.83 -9.79 5.64
N GLN A 146 -21.79 -10.67 5.94
CA GLN A 146 -21.74 -11.54 7.12
C GLN A 146 -20.76 -12.70 6.89
N GLN A 147 -20.73 -13.24 5.68
CA GLN A 147 -19.82 -14.31 5.28
C GLN A 147 -18.36 -13.82 5.28
N LEU A 148 -18.08 -12.63 4.72
CA LEU A 148 -16.76 -12.01 4.80
C LEU A 148 -16.34 -11.71 6.24
N ALA A 149 -17.22 -11.13 7.06
CA ALA A 149 -16.91 -10.86 8.46
C ALA A 149 -16.49 -12.14 9.22
N LYS A 150 -17.17 -13.26 8.96
CA LYS A 150 -16.83 -14.56 9.55
C LYS A 150 -15.49 -15.07 9.04
N TYR A 151 -15.26 -15.03 7.73
CA TYR A 151 -14.02 -15.50 7.12
C TYR A 151 -12.80 -14.71 7.62
N LEU A 152 -12.89 -13.38 7.62
CA LEU A 152 -11.81 -12.51 8.07
C LEU A 152 -11.49 -12.73 9.55
N LYS A 153 -12.50 -12.95 10.40
CA LYS A 153 -12.30 -13.28 11.82
C LYS A 153 -11.50 -14.57 12.05
N GLN A 154 -11.59 -15.52 11.12
CA GLN A 154 -10.91 -16.81 11.22
C GLN A 154 -9.48 -16.77 10.68
N ASN A 155 -9.19 -15.85 9.75
CA ASN A 155 -7.94 -15.83 8.99
C ASN A 155 -7.06 -14.61 9.29
N LEU A 156 -7.57 -13.58 9.98
CA LEU A 156 -6.81 -12.41 10.39
C LEU A 156 -6.68 -12.30 11.91
N PRO A 157 -5.57 -11.73 12.42
CA PRO A 157 -5.46 -11.29 13.80
C PRO A 157 -6.57 -10.30 14.19
N ASN A 158 -7.00 -10.33 15.46
CA ASN A 158 -8.12 -9.52 15.96
C ASN A 158 -7.99 -8.01 15.69
N PHE A 159 -6.77 -7.47 15.69
CA PHE A 159 -6.54 -6.04 15.47
C PHE A 159 -6.71 -5.61 14.01
N MET A 160 -6.72 -6.55 13.06
CA MET A 160 -6.95 -6.29 11.63
C MET A 160 -8.42 -6.46 11.21
N HIS A 161 -9.29 -6.89 12.13
CA HIS A 161 -10.70 -7.10 11.81
C HIS A 161 -11.37 -5.79 11.39
N PRO A 162 -12.03 -5.74 10.21
CA PRO A 162 -12.75 -4.54 9.81
C PRO A 162 -13.85 -4.19 10.82
N HIS A 163 -13.90 -2.91 11.19
CA HIS A 163 -14.95 -2.35 12.05
C HIS A 163 -16.24 -2.20 11.26
N ASN A 164 -16.12 -1.87 9.97
CA ASN A 164 -17.22 -1.80 9.04
C ASN A 164 -16.89 -2.56 7.76
N ILE A 165 -17.87 -3.30 7.25
CA ILE A 165 -17.82 -3.92 5.93
C ILE A 165 -18.97 -3.34 5.11
N VAL A 166 -18.64 -2.77 3.95
CA VAL A 166 -19.55 -2.12 3.02
C VAL A 166 -19.52 -2.90 1.70
N VAL A 167 -20.67 -3.38 1.26
CA VAL A 167 -20.78 -4.07 -0.03
C VAL A 167 -21.19 -3.05 -1.09
N ILE A 168 -20.42 -2.97 -2.18
CA ILE A 168 -20.66 -2.04 -3.28
C ILE A 168 -20.71 -2.82 -4.59
N GLU A 169 -21.66 -2.52 -5.46
CA GLU A 169 -21.78 -3.21 -6.76
C GLU A 169 -20.61 -2.90 -7.71
N LYS A 170 -20.10 -1.66 -7.66
CA LYS A 170 -19.03 -1.17 -8.52
C LYS A 170 -18.15 -0.15 -7.80
N PHE A 171 -16.83 -0.37 -7.83
CA PHE A 171 -15.87 0.59 -7.30
C PHE A 171 -15.82 1.87 -8.14
N PRO A 172 -15.82 3.06 -7.50
CA PRO A 172 -15.59 4.31 -8.20
C PRO A 172 -14.15 4.32 -8.74
N LYS A 173 -13.96 4.88 -9.94
CA LYS A 173 -12.66 5.01 -10.59
C LYS A 173 -12.33 6.48 -10.84
N ASN A 174 -11.06 6.84 -10.71
CA ASN A 174 -10.54 8.15 -11.07
C ASN A 174 -10.34 8.25 -12.61
N PRO A 175 -10.01 9.44 -13.16
CA PRO A 175 -9.79 9.60 -14.60
C PRO A 175 -8.71 8.70 -15.20
N ASN A 176 -7.76 8.22 -14.39
CA ASN A 176 -6.71 7.29 -14.79
C ASN A 176 -7.13 5.81 -14.72
N GLY A 177 -8.42 5.53 -14.44
CA GLY A 177 -8.96 4.18 -14.34
C GLY A 177 -8.61 3.42 -13.07
N LYS A 178 -7.90 4.03 -12.11
CA LYS A 178 -7.60 3.46 -10.79
C LYS A 178 -8.78 3.66 -9.84
N ILE A 179 -8.90 2.83 -8.80
CA ILE A 179 -9.94 3.00 -7.78
C ILE A 179 -9.82 4.38 -7.11
N ASP A 180 -10.93 5.11 -7.03
CA ASP A 180 -11.01 6.39 -6.32
C ASP A 180 -11.31 6.16 -4.83
N ARG A 181 -10.25 6.00 -4.04
CA ARG A 181 -10.34 5.84 -2.58
C ARG A 181 -11.00 7.04 -1.90
N ASN A 182 -10.85 8.26 -2.43
CA ASN A 182 -11.49 9.44 -1.85
C ASN A 182 -13.01 9.42 -2.05
N ALA A 183 -13.48 8.89 -3.18
CA ALA A 183 -14.91 8.69 -3.40
C ALA A 183 -15.50 7.66 -2.43
N LEU A 184 -14.78 6.58 -2.14
CA LEU A 184 -15.19 5.60 -1.12
C LEU A 184 -15.29 6.22 0.28
N VAL A 185 -14.28 6.99 0.68
CA VAL A 185 -14.29 7.74 1.97
C VAL A 185 -15.53 8.62 2.09
N ARG A 186 -15.86 9.40 1.04
CA ARG A 186 -17.06 10.26 1.05
C ARG A 186 -18.36 9.46 1.16
N ALA A 187 -18.44 8.32 0.47
CA ALA A 187 -19.64 7.49 0.46
C ALA A 187 -19.96 6.86 1.83
N ALA A 188 -18.96 6.60 2.67
CA ALA A 188 -19.20 6.07 4.02
C ALA A 188 -19.54 7.13 5.08
N ILE A 189 -19.31 8.42 4.79
CA ILE A 189 -19.64 9.53 5.69
C ILE A 189 -21.08 10.03 5.45
N THR A 190 -21.72 9.59 4.36
CA THR A 190 -23.10 9.95 3.98
C THR A 190 -24.08 8.87 4.40
#